data_AF-L1P3F2-F1
#
_entry.id   AF-L1P3F2-F1
#
_cell.length_a   1.000
_cell.length_b   1.000
_cell.length_c   1.000
_cell.angle_alpha   90.00
_cell.angle_beta   90.00
_cell.angle_gamma   90.00
#
_symmetry.space_group_name_H-M   'P 1'
#
loop_
_entity.id
_entity.type
_entity.pdbx_description
1 polymer ?
#
loop_
_entity_poly.entity_id
_entity_poly.type
_entity_poly.pdbx_seq_one_letter_code
_entity_poly.pdbx_strand_id
1 'polypeptide(L)'
;MLKIALFDIWLSNEDRTTNNYNLLLQAVKGGYSILYIIDNTEIFNSSMAYSQSLEQIAQCDSILNSDLSTLVFKNNSEIVREVDVLLKEFPIFTKSCQNNLKSILSQVPEKWHINLQSYETKINTIFTEDWLKICTHTFREYIQTSIIHKP
;
A
#
# COMPACT_ATOMS: atom_id res chain seq x y z
N MET A 1 -1.74 10.24 -1.95
CA MET A 1 -1.76 9.05 -2.85
C MET A 1 -0.47 8.25 -2.82
N LEU A 2 0.74 8.85 -2.89
CA LEU A 2 2.01 8.09 -2.80
C LEU A 2 2.07 7.14 -1.58
N LYS A 3 1.70 7.64 -0.39
CA LYS A 3 1.62 6.83 0.84
C LYS A 3 0.64 5.66 0.73
N ILE A 4 -0.46 5.85 0.01
CA ILE A 4 -1.50 4.83 -0.17
C ILE A 4 -0.96 3.73 -1.09
N ALA A 5 -0.42 4.10 -2.25
CA ALA A 5 0.16 3.13 -3.17
C ALA A 5 1.33 2.34 -2.55
N LEU A 6 2.20 3.00 -1.78
CA LEU A 6 3.27 2.29 -1.06
C LEU A 6 2.72 1.35 0.01
N PHE A 7 1.63 1.72 0.69
CA PHE A 7 0.94 0.87 1.65
C PHE A 7 0.31 -0.37 0.97
N ASP A 8 -0.34 -0.19 -0.18
CA ASP A 8 -0.92 -1.30 -0.94
C ASP A 8 0.16 -2.27 -1.45
N ILE A 9 1.28 -1.76 -1.96
CA ILE A 9 2.44 -2.58 -2.35
C ILE A 9 3.03 -3.32 -1.15
N TRP A 10 3.13 -2.63 0.00
CA TRP A 10 3.71 -3.21 1.21
C TRP A 10 2.88 -4.36 1.78
N LEU A 11 1.55 -4.21 1.79
CA LEU A 11 0.64 -5.23 2.32
C LEU A 11 0.10 -6.19 1.26
N SER A 12 0.51 -6.04 0.00
CA SER A 12 -0.05 -6.77 -1.13
C SER A 12 -1.58 -6.67 -1.18
N ASN A 13 -2.10 -5.44 -1.25
CA ASN A 13 -3.54 -5.17 -1.33
C ASN A 13 -4.06 -5.37 -2.76
N GLU A 14 -4.83 -6.42 -2.99
CA GLU A 14 -5.30 -6.85 -4.30
C GLU A 14 -6.59 -6.13 -4.75
N ASP A 15 -7.28 -5.43 -3.84
CA ASP A 15 -8.59 -4.84 -4.13
C ASP A 15 -8.56 -3.31 -4.34
N ARG A 16 -7.41 -2.66 -4.08
CA ARG A 16 -7.24 -1.24 -4.41
C ARG A 16 -6.64 -1.05 -5.81
N THR A 17 -7.51 -1.06 -6.82
CA THR A 17 -7.14 -1.07 -8.23
C THR A 17 -7.67 0.12 -9.03
N THR A 18 -7.36 0.15 -10.32
CA THR A 18 -7.89 1.13 -11.28
C THR A 18 -9.41 1.04 -11.45
N ASN A 19 -9.99 -0.15 -11.23
CA ASN A 19 -11.43 -0.40 -11.31
C ASN A 19 -12.15 -0.29 -9.96
N ASN A 20 -11.40 -0.43 -8.86
CA ASN A 20 -11.92 -0.30 -7.50
C ASN A 20 -10.98 0.57 -6.66
N TYR A 21 -11.29 1.87 -6.57
CA TYR A 21 -10.42 2.79 -5.83
C TYR A 21 -10.42 2.50 -4.33
N ASN A 22 -11.54 2.06 -3.74
CA ASN A 22 -11.71 1.99 -2.28
C ASN A 22 -11.26 3.28 -1.55
N LEU A 23 -11.42 4.44 -2.19
CA LEU A 23 -11.00 5.75 -1.66
C LEU A 23 -12.22 6.62 -1.39
N LEU A 24 -12.20 7.32 -0.26
CA LEU A 24 -13.11 8.43 0.02
C LEU A 24 -12.36 9.75 -0.14
N LEU A 25 -13.03 10.75 -0.72
CA LEU A 25 -12.52 12.11 -0.84
C LEU A 25 -13.26 13.02 0.13
N GLN A 26 -12.52 13.65 1.04
CA GLN A 26 -13.08 14.67 1.93
C GLN A 26 -12.56 16.05 1.52
N ALA A 27 -13.48 16.95 1.16
CA ALA A 27 -13.15 18.36 1.01
C ALA A 27 -12.94 18.99 2.39
N VAL A 28 -11.83 19.70 2.56
CA VAL A 28 -11.46 20.36 3.83
C VAL A 28 -11.54 21.87 3.69
N LYS A 29 -11.99 22.53 4.76
CA LYS A 29 -11.99 24.00 4.85
C LYS A 29 -10.57 24.51 4.65
N GLY A 30 -10.36 25.35 3.64
CA GLY A 30 -9.04 25.75 3.17
C GLY A 30 -8.74 25.33 1.73
N GLY A 31 -9.67 24.62 1.07
CA GLY A 31 -9.63 24.40 -0.38
C GLY A 31 -8.79 23.20 -0.82
N TYR A 32 -8.35 22.36 0.12
CA TYR A 32 -7.67 21.10 -0.20
C TYR A 32 -8.59 19.91 0.11
N SER A 33 -8.27 18.76 -0.48
CA SER A 33 -8.99 17.52 -0.24
C SER A 33 -8.07 16.45 0.33
N ILE A 34 -8.61 15.61 1.20
CA ILE A 34 -7.90 14.46 1.80
C ILE A 34 -8.48 13.18 1.19
N LEU A 35 -7.60 12.27 0.80
CA LEU A 35 -7.96 10.91 0.42
C LEU A 35 -7.87 10.00 1.64
N TYR A 36 -8.95 9.29 1.92
CA TYR A 36 -9.02 8.24 2.95
C TYR A 36 -9.11 6.88 2.28
N ILE A 37 -8.29 5.94 2.76
CA ILE A 37 -8.42 4.54 2.38
C ILE A 37 -9.58 3.91 3.16
N ILE A 38 -10.40 3.14 2.47
CA ILE A 38 -11.36 2.21 3.05
C ILE A 38 -11.09 0.82 2.48
N ASP A 39 -11.81 -0.16 3.02
CA ASP A 39 -11.90 -1.53 2.50
C ASP A 39 -10.54 -2.17 2.16
N ASN A 40 -9.83 -2.60 3.20
CA ASN A 40 -8.52 -3.25 3.08
C ASN A 40 -8.63 -4.75 3.40
N THR A 41 -9.72 -5.41 3.01
CA THR A 41 -9.94 -6.84 3.32
C THR A 41 -8.99 -7.72 2.53
N GLU A 42 -8.66 -7.33 1.30
CA GLU A 42 -7.85 -8.14 0.38
C GLU A 42 -6.34 -7.85 0.48
N ILE A 43 -5.83 -7.77 1.71
CA ILE A 43 -4.39 -7.68 1.98
C ILE A 43 -3.78 -9.06 2.24
N PHE A 44 -2.46 -9.14 2.14
CA PHE A 44 -1.68 -10.37 2.32
C PHE A 44 -1.96 -11.46 1.28
N ASN A 45 -2.28 -11.06 0.03
CA ASN A 45 -2.77 -11.98 -1.01
C ASN A 45 -3.88 -12.88 -0.45
N SER A 46 -4.96 -12.26 0.02
CA SER A 46 -6.10 -12.89 0.70
C SER A 46 -6.73 -14.01 -0.12
N SER A 47 -6.78 -13.85 -1.44
CA SER A 47 -7.21 -14.86 -2.41
C SER A 47 -6.38 -16.15 -2.33
N MET A 48 -5.14 -16.04 -1.85
CA MET A 48 -4.16 -17.12 -1.66
C MET A 48 -3.73 -17.23 -0.19
N ALA A 49 -4.58 -16.77 0.74
CA ALA A 49 -4.26 -16.52 2.15
C ALA A 49 -3.50 -17.67 2.84
N TYR A 50 -3.86 -18.93 2.53
CA TYR A 50 -3.51 -20.09 3.35
C TYR A 50 -2.49 -21.07 2.73
N SER A 51 -2.07 -20.87 1.49
CA SER A 51 -1.31 -21.89 0.74
C SER A 51 -0.02 -21.40 0.07
N GLN A 52 0.19 -20.09 -0.02
CA GLN A 52 1.32 -19.52 -0.76
C GLN A 52 2.04 -18.41 -0.01
N SER A 53 3.30 -18.17 -0.39
CA SER A 53 4.08 -17.03 0.04
C SER A 53 3.41 -15.71 -0.34
N LEU A 54 3.82 -14.63 0.32
CA LEU A 54 3.41 -13.29 -0.04
C LEU A 54 4.00 -12.90 -1.40
N GLU A 55 3.18 -12.37 -2.30
CA GLU A 55 3.56 -11.94 -3.65
C GLU A 55 3.24 -10.46 -3.85
N GLN A 56 3.98 -9.79 -4.73
CA GLN A 56 3.74 -8.38 -5.07
C GLN A 56 2.50 -8.24 -5.95
N ILE A 57 1.73 -7.16 -5.74
CA ILE A 57 0.67 -6.78 -6.69
C ILE A 57 1.28 -6.41 -8.03
N ALA A 58 0.57 -6.66 -9.13
CA ALA A 58 1.02 -6.26 -10.46
C ALA A 58 0.83 -4.75 -10.70
N GLN A 59 1.61 -4.19 -11.63
CA GLN A 59 1.55 -2.77 -11.96
C GLN A 59 0.16 -2.33 -12.44
N CYS A 60 -0.48 -3.15 -13.27
CA CYS A 60 -1.80 -2.86 -13.82
C CYS A 60 -2.88 -2.77 -12.74
N ASP A 61 -2.69 -3.48 -11.64
CA ASP A 61 -3.60 -3.53 -10.50
C ASP A 61 -3.27 -2.43 -9.48
N SER A 62 -2.13 -1.76 -9.59
CA SER A 62 -1.78 -0.65 -8.71
C SER A 62 -2.62 0.59 -8.99
N ILE A 63 -3.05 1.25 -7.92
CA ILE A 63 -3.72 2.55 -7.97
C ILE A 63 -2.89 3.64 -8.68
N LEU A 64 -1.55 3.48 -8.75
CA LEU A 64 -0.67 4.39 -9.49
C LEU A 64 -0.94 4.40 -10.99
N ASN A 65 -1.47 3.30 -11.54
CA ASN A 65 -1.81 3.21 -12.96
C ASN A 65 -3.16 3.86 -13.30
N SER A 66 -3.91 4.32 -12.31
CA SER A 66 -5.26 4.89 -12.50
C SER A 66 -5.25 6.31 -13.09
N ASP A 67 -6.38 6.71 -13.70
CA ASP A 67 -6.58 8.07 -14.20
C ASP A 67 -6.57 9.11 -13.08
N LEU A 68 -7.03 8.73 -11.88
CA LEU A 68 -6.91 9.56 -10.68
C LEU A 68 -5.45 9.87 -10.36
N SER A 69 -4.56 8.88 -10.49
CA SER A 69 -3.12 9.08 -10.33
C SER A 69 -2.54 10.03 -11.36
N THR A 70 -2.94 9.89 -12.61
CA THR A 70 -2.56 10.87 -13.63
C THR A 70 -3.07 12.27 -13.29
N LEU A 71 -4.32 12.42 -12.84
CA LEU A 71 -4.88 13.72 -12.48
C LEU A 71 -4.13 14.37 -11.31
N VAL A 72 -3.85 13.60 -10.25
CA VAL A 72 -3.19 14.10 -9.04
C VAL A 72 -1.74 14.50 -9.30
N PHE A 73 -1.05 13.80 -10.20
CA PHE A 73 0.40 14.00 -10.41
C PHE A 73 0.77 14.70 -11.72
N LYS A 74 -0.19 15.04 -12.59
CA LYS A 74 0.03 15.55 -13.96
C LYS A 74 1.12 16.61 -14.10
N ASN A 75 1.24 17.52 -13.12
CA ASN A 75 2.18 18.63 -13.14
C ASN A 75 3.09 18.65 -11.90
N ASN A 76 3.27 17.52 -11.22
CA ASN A 76 4.11 17.46 -10.03
C ASN A 76 5.59 17.32 -10.41
N SER A 77 6.29 18.45 -10.53
CA SER A 77 7.74 18.47 -10.80
C SER A 77 8.58 17.92 -9.65
N GLU A 78 8.01 17.83 -8.44
CA GLU A 78 8.69 17.40 -7.22
C GLU A 78 8.54 15.91 -6.93
N ILE A 79 7.86 15.16 -7.81
CA ILE A 79 7.49 13.75 -7.59
C ILE A 79 8.69 12.86 -7.20
N VAL A 80 9.84 13.08 -7.83
CA VAL A 80 11.08 12.31 -7.54
C VAL A 80 11.54 12.58 -6.11
N ARG A 81 11.58 13.86 -5.71
CA ARG A 81 11.98 14.26 -4.35
C ARG A 81 10.98 13.74 -3.31
N GLU A 82 9.68 13.82 -3.58
CA GLU A 82 8.63 13.32 -2.68
C GLU A 82 8.73 11.80 -2.47
N VAL A 83 8.99 11.04 -3.54
CA VAL A 83 9.21 9.59 -3.47
C VAL A 83 10.48 9.27 -2.67
N ASP A 84 11.57 9.98 -2.91
CA ASP A 84 12.81 9.78 -2.16
C ASP A 84 12.66 10.07 -0.66
N VAL A 85 11.92 11.13 -0.30
CA VAL A 85 11.60 11.43 1.10
C VAL A 85 10.74 10.32 1.70
N LEU A 86 9.67 9.92 1.01
CA LEU A 86 8.76 8.88 1.50
C LEU A 86 9.50 7.54 1.72
N LEU A 87 10.37 7.14 0.80
CA LEU A 87 11.11 5.88 0.91
C LEU A 87 12.17 5.91 2.02
N LYS A 88 12.69 7.09 2.40
CA LYS A 88 13.53 7.23 3.60
C LYS A 88 12.72 7.07 4.89
N GLU A 89 11.47 7.51 4.90
CA GLU A 89 10.57 7.37 6.05
C GLU A 89 9.95 5.97 6.16
N PHE A 90 9.85 5.24 5.05
CA PHE A 90 9.15 3.95 4.99
C PHE A 90 9.61 2.93 6.04
N PRO A 91 10.91 2.66 6.25
CA PRO A 91 11.37 1.76 7.31
C PRO A 91 10.97 2.22 8.72
N ILE A 92 10.84 3.53 8.95
CA ILE A 92 10.40 4.08 10.24
C ILE A 92 8.93 3.74 10.48
N PHE A 93 8.08 3.89 9.45
CA PHE A 93 6.67 3.55 9.52
C PHE A 93 6.47 2.05 9.75
N THR A 94 7.12 1.19 8.97
CA THR A 94 6.98 -0.26 9.11
C THR A 94 7.52 -0.74 10.45
N LYS A 95 8.61 -0.16 10.97
CA LYS A 95 9.11 -0.47 12.31
C LYS A 95 8.13 -0.06 13.41
N SER A 96 7.48 1.09 13.28
CA SER A 96 6.43 1.52 14.21
C SER A 96 5.27 0.53 14.23
N CYS A 97 4.82 0.05 13.06
CA CYS A 97 3.81 -1.00 12.96
C CYS A 97 4.29 -2.31 13.59
N GLN A 98 5.53 -2.74 13.35
CA GLN A 98 6.12 -3.95 13.92
C GLN A 98 6.14 -3.89 15.45
N ASN A 99 6.57 -2.76 16.01
CA ASN A 99 6.63 -2.54 17.47
C ASN A 99 5.23 -2.58 18.11
N ASN A 100 4.18 -2.22 17.36
CA ASN A 100 2.80 -2.23 17.82
C ASN A 100 2.01 -3.46 17.34
N LEU A 101 2.64 -4.43 16.69
CA LEU A 101 1.96 -5.54 16.01
C LEU A 101 1.02 -6.29 16.95
N LYS A 102 1.46 -6.60 18.17
CA LYS A 102 0.64 -7.28 19.18
C LYS A 102 -0.64 -6.49 19.52
N SER A 103 -0.52 -5.16 19.64
CA SER A 103 -1.67 -4.27 19.91
C SER A 103 -2.63 -4.24 18.72
N ILE A 104 -2.10 -4.19 17.49
CA ILE A 104 -2.89 -4.22 16.25
C ILE A 104 -3.66 -5.54 16.17
N LEU A 105 -3.00 -6.68 16.35
CA LEU A 105 -3.63 -8.00 16.27
C LEU A 105 -4.67 -8.21 17.38
N SER A 106 -4.48 -7.61 18.56
CA SER A 106 -5.47 -7.67 19.65
C SER A 106 -6.78 -6.94 19.37
N GLN A 107 -6.80 -6.08 18.34
CA GLN A 107 -8.01 -5.37 17.91
C GLN A 107 -8.84 -6.17 16.88
N VAL A 108 -8.32 -7.30 16.38
CA VAL A 108 -9.08 -8.15 15.45
C VAL A 108 -10.24 -8.79 16.19
N PRO A 109 -11.50 -8.54 15.80
CA PRO A 109 -12.64 -9.10 16.52
C PRO A 109 -12.69 -10.63 16.42
N GLU A 110 -12.81 -11.31 17.56
CA GLU A 110 -12.91 -12.79 17.61
C GLU A 110 -14.07 -13.31 16.75
N LYS A 111 -15.19 -12.57 16.68
CA LYS A 111 -16.37 -12.89 15.87
C LYS A 111 -16.12 -12.94 14.36
N TRP A 112 -14.99 -12.43 13.88
CA TRP A 112 -14.61 -12.55 12.47
C TRP A 112 -14.00 -13.91 12.15
N HIS A 113 -13.71 -14.73 13.18
CA HIS A 113 -13.17 -16.08 13.05
C HIS A 113 -11.91 -16.16 12.16
N ILE A 114 -11.12 -15.09 12.15
CA ILE A 114 -9.87 -15.03 11.39
C ILE A 114 -8.83 -15.88 12.11
N ASN A 115 -8.27 -16.86 11.39
CA ASN A 115 -7.17 -17.66 11.88
C ASN A 115 -5.86 -16.85 11.81
N LEU A 116 -5.55 -16.08 12.85
CA LEU A 116 -4.31 -15.27 12.87
C LEU A 116 -3.04 -16.12 12.71
N GLN A 117 -3.05 -17.36 13.20
CA GLN A 117 -1.91 -18.27 13.11
C GLN A 117 -1.57 -18.60 11.65
N SER A 118 -2.58 -18.74 10.77
CA SER A 118 -2.31 -19.01 9.36
C SER A 118 -1.73 -17.81 8.60
N TYR A 119 -1.90 -16.58 9.12
CA TYR A 119 -1.32 -15.38 8.52
C TYR A 119 0.05 -15.02 9.11
N GLU A 120 0.48 -15.69 10.18
CA GLU A 120 1.69 -15.33 10.93
C GLU A 120 2.93 -15.22 10.03
N THR A 121 3.13 -16.18 9.13
CA THR A 121 4.25 -16.13 8.17
C THR A 121 4.19 -14.88 7.31
N LYS A 122 3.05 -14.58 6.67
CA LYS A 122 2.89 -13.41 5.79
C LYS A 122 3.04 -12.09 6.56
N ILE A 123 2.45 -12.01 7.76
CA ILE A 123 2.57 -10.86 8.64
C ILE A 123 4.03 -10.63 9.05
N ASN A 124 4.80 -11.69 9.34
CA ASN A 124 6.20 -11.55 9.66
C ASN A 124 7.03 -11.16 8.43
N THR A 125 6.71 -11.71 7.24
CA THR A 125 7.38 -11.40 5.98
C THR A 125 7.33 -9.91 5.66
N ILE A 126 6.19 -9.23 5.87
CA ILE A 126 6.06 -7.80 5.52
C ILE A 126 7.03 -6.89 6.28
N PHE A 127 7.62 -7.34 7.38
CA PHE A 127 8.61 -6.59 8.16
C PHE A 127 10.06 -6.99 7.88
N THR A 128 10.30 -7.99 7.03
CA THR A 128 11.66 -8.43 6.68
C THR A 128 12.35 -7.40 5.80
N GLU A 129 13.67 -7.25 5.95
CA GLU A 129 14.44 -6.33 5.12
C GLU A 129 14.30 -6.62 3.62
N ASP A 130 14.25 -7.90 3.24
CA ASP A 130 14.12 -8.31 1.85
C ASP A 130 12.78 -7.88 1.26
N TRP A 131 11.69 -8.06 2.00
CA TRP A 131 10.38 -7.59 1.55
C TRP A 131 10.34 -6.06 1.41
N LEU A 132 10.90 -5.32 2.37
CA LEU A 132 10.94 -3.86 2.31
C LEU A 132 11.77 -3.36 1.12
N LYS A 133 12.86 -4.06 0.77
CA LYS A 133 13.67 -3.77 -0.44
C LYS A 133 12.86 -4.03 -1.71
N ILE A 134 12.14 -5.15 -1.78
CA ILE A 134 11.24 -5.47 -2.91
C ILE A 134 10.20 -4.37 -3.06
N CYS A 135 9.48 -4.02 -1.98
CA CYS A 135 8.46 -2.96 -2.02
C CYS A 135 9.03 -1.61 -2.49
N THR A 136 10.23 -1.26 -2.02
CA THR A 136 10.93 -0.03 -2.41
C THR A 136 11.25 -0.04 -3.90
N HIS A 137 11.75 -1.16 -4.43
CA HIS A 137 12.06 -1.33 -5.84
C HIS A 137 10.79 -1.25 -6.70
N THR A 138 9.78 -2.05 -6.39
CA THR A 138 8.48 -2.09 -7.08
C THR A 138 7.83 -0.70 -7.09
N PHE A 139 7.82 -0.01 -5.95
CA PHE A 139 7.24 1.33 -5.88
C PHE A 139 7.96 2.33 -6.79
N ARG A 140 9.29 2.32 -6.84
CA ARG A 140 10.06 3.18 -7.76
C ARG A 140 9.76 2.85 -9.22
N GLU A 141 9.73 1.57 -9.56
CA GLU A 141 9.39 1.12 -10.90
C GLU A 141 8.00 1.61 -11.33
N TYR A 142 7.01 1.50 -10.46
CA TYR A 142 5.62 1.87 -10.77
C TYR A 142 5.46 3.38 -10.88
N ILE A 143 6.16 4.17 -10.06
CA ILE A 143 6.22 5.63 -10.23
C ILE A 143 6.83 5.99 -11.58
N GLN A 144 7.94 5.36 -11.93
CA GLN A 144 8.67 5.67 -13.16
C GLN A 144 7.80 5.41 -14.40
N THR A 145 7.11 4.29 -14.42
CA THR A 145 6.34 3.80 -15.57
C THR A 145 4.92 4.35 -15.63
N SER A 146 4.29 4.60 -14.47
CA SER A 146 2.87 5.00 -14.41
C SER A 146 2.67 6.51 -14.21
N ILE A 147 3.69 7.24 -13.75
CA ILE A 147 3.58 8.68 -13.46
C ILE A 147 4.57 9.50 -14.29
N ILE A 148 5.86 9.17 -14.24
CA ILE A 148 6.93 10.01 -14.85
C ILE A 148 7.00 9.81 -16.36
N HIS A 149 7.03 8.55 -16.81
CA HIS A 149 7.09 8.18 -18.21
C HIS A 149 5.80 7.52 -18.68
N LYS A 150 4.66 7.95 -18.13
CA LYS A 150 3.36 7.44 -18.60
C LYS A 150 3.25 7.75 -20.10
N PRO A 151 3.05 6.73 -20.97
CA PRO A 151 2.96 6.93 -22.41
C PRO A 151 1.78 7.82 -22.81
#